data_AF-A0A527ZEE4-F1
#
_entry.id   AF-A0A527ZEE4-F1
#
_cell.length_a   1.000
_cell.length_b   1.000
_cell.length_c   1.000
_cell.angle_alpha   90.00
_cell.angle_beta   90.00
_cell.angle_gamma   90.00
#
_symmetry.space_group_name_H-M   'P 1'
#
loop_
_entity.id
_entity.type
_entity.pdbx_description
1 polymer ?
#
loop_
_entity_poly.entity_id
_entity_poly.type
_entity_poly.pdbx_seq_one_letter_code
_entity_poly.pdbx_strand_id
1 'polypeptide(L)'
;SRMACDRVRATIAREGAVILRYRSTRTPGLPLYDRYVRSQRFCEMGEVRARASVPSADTKSCIVYKCKRVDTDRRFRRRIFPN
;
A
#
# COMPACT_ATOMS: atom_id res chain seq x y z
N SER A 1 0.24 8.42 -17.72
CA SER A 1 0.39 6.99 -18.03
C SER A 1 0.39 6.18 -16.73
N ARG A 2 -0.20 4.98 -16.71
CA ARG A 2 -0.05 4.02 -15.59
C ARG A 2 1.14 3.12 -15.89
N MET A 3 1.89 2.69 -14.87
CA MET A 3 2.99 1.72 -15.03
C MET A 3 2.43 0.28 -15.08
N ALA A 4 3.12 -0.62 -15.78
CA ALA A 4 2.85 -2.06 -15.74
C ALA A 4 3.21 -2.65 -14.36
N CYS A 5 2.49 -3.70 -13.94
CA CYS A 5 2.64 -4.31 -12.63
C CYS A 5 4.06 -4.83 -12.39
N ASP A 6 4.66 -5.47 -13.40
CA ASP A 6 6.03 -5.97 -13.29
C ASP A 6 7.04 -4.85 -13.09
N ARG A 7 6.84 -3.71 -13.76
CA ARG A 7 7.68 -2.53 -13.57
C ARG A 7 7.51 -1.94 -12.17
N VAL A 8 6.29 -1.91 -11.64
CA VAL A 8 6.01 -1.48 -10.25
C VAL A 8 6.76 -2.38 -9.26
N ARG A 9 6.62 -3.70 -9.41
CA ARG A 9 7.27 -4.69 -8.54
C ARG A 9 8.79 -4.63 -8.65
N ALA A 10 9.34 -4.52 -9.86
CA ALA A 10 10.77 -4.39 -10.10
C ALA A 10 11.33 -3.12 -9.45
N THR A 11 10.61 -2.01 -9.54
CA THR A 11 11.01 -0.74 -8.89
C THR A 11 11.05 -0.88 -7.37
N ILE A 12 10.01 -1.47 -6.76
CA ILE A 12 10.00 -1.76 -5.31
C ILE A 12 11.12 -2.73 -4.92
N ALA A 13 11.38 -3.75 -5.75
CA ALA A 13 12.41 -4.75 -5.46
C ALA A 13 13.83 -4.16 -5.49
N ARG A 14 14.09 -3.24 -6.42
CA ARG A 14 15.37 -2.54 -6.58
C ARG A 14 15.62 -1.54 -5.45
N GLU A 15 14.66 -0.65 -5.21
CA GLU A 15 14.81 0.46 -4.26
C GLU A 15 14.49 0.07 -2.81
N GLY A 16 13.78 -1.04 -2.61
CA GLY A 16 13.39 -1.53 -1.29
C GLY A 16 12.17 -0.82 -0.71
N ALA A 17 12.12 0.52 -0.75
CA ALA A 17 10.97 1.32 -0.31
C ALA A 17 10.74 2.51 -1.24
N VAL A 18 9.53 2.67 -1.78
CA VAL A 18 9.20 3.71 -2.76
C VAL A 18 7.83 4.33 -2.50
N ILE A 19 7.68 5.60 -2.85
CA ILE A 19 6.37 6.27 -2.87
C ILE A 19 5.83 6.17 -4.30
N LEU A 20 4.65 5.56 -4.44
CA LEU A 20 3.96 5.52 -5.73
C LEU A 20 2.84 6.56 -5.75
N ARG A 21 2.74 7.26 -6.87
CA ARG A 21 1.62 8.14 -7.20
C ARG A 21 0.71 7.45 -8.21
N TYR A 22 -0.58 7.35 -7.92
CA TYR A 22 -1.57 6.82 -8.86
C TYR A 22 -2.95 7.45 -8.60
N ARG A 23 -3.89 7.32 -9.55
CA ARG A 23 -5.24 7.86 -9.37
C ARG A 23 -6.12 6.86 -8.61
N SER A 24 -6.97 7.37 -7.71
CA SER A 24 -7.97 6.55 -7.04
C SER A 24 -8.91 5.90 -8.05
N THR A 25 -9.22 4.62 -7.84
CA THR A 25 -10.24 3.89 -8.61
C THR A 25 -11.65 4.12 -8.07
N ARG A 26 -11.77 4.65 -6.84
CA ARG A 26 -13.04 4.89 -6.16
C ARG A 26 -13.51 6.35 -6.27
N THR A 27 -12.57 7.27 -6.35
CA THR A 27 -12.83 8.72 -6.36
C THR A 27 -12.14 9.33 -7.58
N PRO A 28 -12.86 9.59 -8.67
CA PRO A 28 -12.30 10.22 -9.86
C PRO A 28 -11.59 11.54 -9.52
N GLY A 29 -10.46 11.81 -10.16
CA GLY A 29 -9.70 13.04 -9.94
C GLY A 29 -8.77 13.04 -8.72
N LEU A 30 -8.96 12.17 -7.72
CA LEU A 30 -8.12 12.12 -6.52
C LEU A 30 -6.77 11.43 -6.80
N PRO A 31 -5.62 12.13 -6.73
CA PRO A 31 -4.32 11.49 -6.70
C PRO A 31 -4.08 10.85 -5.32
N LEU A 32 -3.64 9.60 -5.33
CA LEU A 32 -3.20 8.87 -4.16
C LEU A 32 -1.69 8.73 -4.17
N TYR A 33 -1.12 8.83 -2.98
CA TYR A 33 0.29 8.60 -2.71
C TYR A 33 0.36 7.63 -1.55
N ASP A 34 1.12 6.55 -1.71
CA ASP A 34 1.33 5.58 -0.64
C ASP A 34 2.74 5.01 -0.76
N ARG A 35 3.29 4.58 0.38
CA ARG A 35 4.64 4.02 0.48
C ARG A 35 4.57 2.50 0.42
N TYR A 36 5.28 1.92 -0.53
CA TYR A 36 5.36 0.47 -0.74
C TYR A 36 6.76 -0.04 -0.45
N VAL A 37 6.81 -1.24 0.12
CA VAL A 37 8.04 -1.85 0.62
C VAL A 37 8.24 -3.26 0.10
N ARG A 38 9.50 -3.63 -0.11
CA ARG A 38 9.91 -4.98 -0.50
C ARG A 38 9.70 -5.99 0.63
N SER A 39 10.09 -5.63 1.85
CA SER A 39 10.18 -6.55 2.99
C SER A 39 9.92 -5.88 4.33
N GLN A 40 9.64 -6.69 5.37
CA GLN A 40 9.34 -6.23 6.73
C GLN A 40 10.42 -5.31 7.32
N ARG A 41 11.70 -5.48 6.95
CA ARG A 41 12.81 -4.63 7.41
C ARG A 41 12.67 -3.12 7.10
N PHE A 42 11.78 -2.76 6.18
CA PHE A 42 11.51 -1.36 5.81
C PHE A 42 10.31 -0.76 6.55
N CYS A 43 9.67 -1.55 7.42
CA CYS A 43 8.59 -1.12 8.28
C CYS A 43 9.12 -0.71 9.65
N GLU A 44 8.45 0.26 10.25
CA GLU A 44 8.82 0.76 11.57
C GLU A 44 8.49 -0.26 12.66
N MET A 45 9.09 -0.07 13.84
CA MET A 45 8.73 -0.86 15.02
C MET A 45 7.23 -0.71 15.34
N GLY A 46 6.53 -1.84 15.45
CA GLY A 46 5.06 -1.90 15.62
C GLY A 46 4.24 -1.90 14.32
N GLU A 47 4.90 -1.94 13.16
CA GLU A 47 4.25 -2.11 11.87
C GLU A 47 4.48 -3.52 11.32
N VAL A 48 3.56 -3.98 10.48
CA VAL A 48 3.69 -5.21 9.71
C VAL A 48 3.52 -4.95 8.24
N ARG A 49 4.21 -5.75 7.42
CA ARG A 49 4.08 -5.76 5.98
C ARG A 49 2.72 -6.35 5.59
N ALA A 50 1.82 -5.51 5.11
CA ALA A 50 0.48 -5.87 4.68
C ALA A 50 0.35 -5.82 3.16
N ARG A 51 -0.45 -6.73 2.59
CA ARG A 51 -0.77 -6.74 1.17
C ARG A 51 -1.61 -5.51 0.78
N ALA A 52 -1.30 -4.91 -0.35
CA ALA A 52 -2.05 -3.81 -0.95
C ALA A 52 -2.18 -4.02 -2.47
N SER A 53 -3.11 -3.29 -3.09
CA SER A 53 -3.36 -3.32 -4.53
C SER A 53 -3.13 -1.94 -5.13
N VAL A 54 -2.34 -1.87 -6.19
CA VAL A 54 -2.11 -0.67 -6.98
C VAL A 54 -2.70 -0.87 -8.38
N PRO A 55 -3.47 0.09 -8.91
CA PRO A 55 -3.93 0.02 -10.30
C PRO A 55 -2.74 0.19 -11.25
N SER A 56 -2.50 -0.83 -12.07
CA SER A 56 -1.46 -0.84 -13.12
C SER A 56 -2.09 -0.81 -14.52
N ALA A 57 -1.25 -0.68 -15.56
CA ALA A 57 -1.71 -0.60 -16.95
C ALA A 57 -2.14 -1.97 -17.52
N ASP A 58 -1.42 -3.02 -17.18
CA ASP A 58 -1.58 -4.40 -17.61
C ASP A 58 -2.60 -5.18 -16.77
N THR A 59 -2.60 -4.94 -15.46
CA THR A 59 -3.52 -5.59 -14.52
C THR A 59 -4.30 -4.53 -13.75
N LYS A 60 -5.59 -4.76 -13.54
CA LYS A 60 -6.46 -3.84 -12.77
C LYS A 60 -6.04 -3.76 -11.29
N SER A 61 -5.29 -4.74 -10.78
CA SER A 61 -4.84 -4.83 -9.40
C SER A 61 -3.46 -5.50 -9.28
N CYS A 62 -2.40 -4.71 -9.27
CA CYS A 62 -1.06 -5.19 -8.98
C CYS A 62 -0.88 -5.40 -7.48
N ILE A 63 -0.62 -6.65 -7.07
CA ILE A 63 -0.35 -6.96 -5.67
C ILE A 63 1.06 -6.49 -5.28
N VAL A 64 1.11 -5.63 -4.26
CA VAL A 64 2.30 -5.05 -3.64
C VAL A 64 2.15 -5.06 -2.12
N TYR A 65 3.14 -4.55 -1.39
CA TYR A 65 3.12 -4.52 0.07
C TYR A 65 3.39 -3.14 0.62
N LYS A 66 2.74 -2.80 1.71
CA LYS A 66 2.97 -1.57 2.47
C LYS A 66 3.05 -1.87 3.96
N CYS A 67 3.65 -0.96 4.71
CA CYS A 67 3.67 -1.07 6.16
C CYS A 67 2.34 -0.61 6.72
N LYS A 68 1.83 -1.34 7.71
CA LYS A 68 0.60 -1.01 8.42
C LYS A 68 0.84 -1.23 9.90
N ARG A 69 0.51 -0.24 10.72
CA ARG A 69 0.45 -0.39 12.18
C ARG A 69 -0.51 -1.53 12.53
N VAL A 70 -0.04 -2.45 13.36
CA VAL A 70 -0.89 -3.47 13.95
C VAL A 70 -1.73 -2.79 15.02
N ASP A 71 -2.87 -2.23 14.63
CA ASP A 71 -3.83 -1.70 15.60
C ASP A 71 -4.51 -2.87 16.32
N THR A 72 -3.91 -3.32 17.43
CA THR A 72 -4.61 -4.14 18.44
C THR A 72 -5.74 -3.35 19.10
N ASP A 73 -5.65 -2.01 19.16
CA ASP A 73 -6.64 -1.13 19.80
C ASP A 73 -7.87 -0.81 18.92
N ARG A 74 -7.79 -0.78 17.58
CA ARG A 74 -8.98 -0.45 16.75
C ARG A 74 -10.13 -1.45 16.87
N ARG A 75 -9.87 -2.73 17.14
CA ARG A 75 -10.96 -3.68 17.48
C ARG A 75 -11.58 -3.37 18.83
N PHE A 76 -10.79 -2.88 19.78
CA PHE A 76 -11.23 -2.50 21.11
C PHE A 76 -12.02 -1.18 21.07
N ARG A 77 -11.50 -0.12 20.42
CA ARG A 77 -12.22 1.15 20.20
C ARG A 77 -13.52 1.00 19.40
N ARG A 78 -13.57 0.17 18.34
CA ARG A 78 -14.85 -0.12 17.64
C ARG A 78 -15.87 -0.84 18.50
N ARG A 79 -15.44 -1.58 19.53
CA ARG A 79 -16.33 -2.26 20.47
C ARG A 79 -16.80 -1.34 21.59
N ILE A 80 -15.98 -0.39 22.03
CA ILE A 80 -16.28 0.50 23.17
C ILE A 80 -17.00 1.78 22.73
N PHE A 81 -16.66 2.33 21.57
CA PHE A 81 -17.32 3.50 21.00
C PHE A 81 -17.81 3.18 19.57
N PRO A 82 -18.93 2.46 19.44
CA PRO A 82 -19.60 2.36 18.15
C PRO A 82 -20.16 3.73 17.79
N ASN A 83 -19.83 4.22 16.59
CA ASN A 83 -20.44 5.44 16.04
C ASN A 83 -21.80 5.12 15.43
#